data_AF-A0A2V6DA41-F1
#
_entry.id   AF-A0A2V6DA41-F1
#
_cell.length_a   1.000
_cell.length_b   1.000
_cell.length_c   1.000
_cell.angle_alpha   90.00
_cell.angle_beta   90.00
_cell.angle_gamma   90.00
#
_symmetry.space_group_name_H-M   'P 1'
#
loop_
_entity.id
_entity.type
_entity.pdbx_description
1 polymer ?
#
loop_
_entity_poly.entity_id
_entity_poly.type
_entity_poly.pdbx_seq_one_letter_code
_entity_poly.pdbx_strand_id
1 'polypeptide(L)'
;MVLFAAISLERRQERREKIAQISPAPEKRPILPAQRDGSGVRGSTSSNRFLPAGATQVVYNTRDEGLQFAQGSEQPLRRLRYQTHQTWQWRNPTTGASLRVSYPSEEVVLIPVSGQ
;
A
#
# COMPACT_ATOMS: atom_id res chain seq x y z
N MET A 1 42.15 -3.31 0.25
CA MET A 1 41.07 -3.44 -0.75
C MET A 1 39.78 -3.67 0.03
N VAL A 2 38.86 -2.71 0.10
CA VAL A 2 37.69 -2.76 1.01
C VAL A 2 36.43 -2.53 0.19
N LEU A 3 35.46 -3.46 0.31
CA LEU A 3 34.16 -3.42 -0.36
C LEU A 3 33.23 -2.43 0.34
N PHE A 4 32.61 -1.52 -0.42
CA PHE A 4 31.46 -0.72 0.04
C PHE A 4 30.17 -1.46 -0.31
N ALA A 5 29.39 -1.84 0.69
CA ALA A 5 28.02 -2.32 0.48
C ALA A 5 27.05 -1.13 0.54
N ALA A 6 26.78 -0.50 -0.60
CA ALA A 6 25.65 0.40 -0.75
C ALA A 6 24.38 -0.45 -0.85
N ILE A 7 23.56 -0.47 0.19
CA ILE A 7 22.23 -1.09 0.12
C ILE A 7 21.31 -0.09 -0.58
N SER A 8 21.41 0.01 -1.91
CA SER A 8 20.36 0.59 -2.72
C SER A 8 19.14 -0.32 -2.59
N LEU A 9 18.23 0.02 -1.68
CA LEU A 9 16.88 -0.49 -1.76
C LEU A 9 16.19 0.24 -2.92
N GLU A 10 16.62 -0.07 -4.14
CA GLU A 10 15.77 0.03 -5.31
C GLU A 10 14.54 -0.79 -4.95
N ARG A 11 13.50 -0.11 -4.45
CA ARG A 11 12.16 -0.66 -4.42
C ARG A 11 11.81 -0.86 -5.88
N ARG A 12 12.20 -2.02 -6.40
CA ARG A 12 11.87 -2.56 -7.71
C ARG A 12 10.37 -2.41 -7.86
N GLN A 13 9.98 -1.33 -8.52
CA GLN A 13 8.60 -1.03 -8.87
C GLN A 13 8.17 -1.92 -10.05
N GLU A 14 8.61 -3.17 -10.10
CA GLU A 14 8.15 -4.17 -11.08
C GLU A 14 6.96 -4.99 -10.55
N ARG A 15 6.45 -4.67 -9.35
CA ARG A 15 5.21 -5.26 -8.84
C ARG A 15 4.03 -4.30 -8.92
N ARG A 16 3.89 -3.58 -10.05
CA ARG A 16 2.68 -2.78 -10.32
C ARG A 16 1.95 -3.09 -11.62
N GLU A 17 2.41 -4.05 -12.43
CA GLU A 17 1.63 -4.47 -13.62
C GLU A 17 1.04 -5.89 -13.53
N LYS A 18 1.32 -6.65 -12.47
CA LYS A 18 0.82 -8.04 -12.37
C LYS A 18 0.34 -8.43 -10.97
N ILE A 19 -0.48 -7.58 -10.35
CA ILE A 19 -1.42 -8.00 -9.29
C ILE A 19 -2.84 -7.62 -9.73
N ALA A 20 -3.14 -7.89 -10.99
CA ALA A 20 -4.50 -8.06 -11.51
C ALA A 20 -4.62 -9.46 -12.12
N GLN A 21 -4.12 -10.49 -11.44
CA GLN A 21 -4.41 -11.88 -11.78
C GLN A 21 -4.60 -12.68 -10.48
N ILE A 22 -5.81 -12.59 -9.94
CA ILE A 22 -6.36 -13.73 -9.18
C ILE A 22 -6.69 -14.82 -10.20
N SER A 23 -6.15 -16.01 -9.93
CA SER A 23 -6.21 -17.26 -10.70
C SER A 23 -7.57 -17.53 -11.35
N PRO A 24 -7.64 -18.17 -12.55
CA PRO A 24 -8.87 -18.77 -13.01
C PRO A 24 -9.15 -19.98 -12.11
N ALA A 25 -10.20 -19.92 -11.30
CA ALA A 25 -10.78 -21.15 -10.77
C ALA A 25 -11.52 -21.84 -11.92
N PRO A 26 -11.11 -23.03 -12.40
CA PRO A 26 -11.94 -23.76 -13.33
C PRO A 26 -13.02 -24.49 -12.53
N GLU A 27 -14.21 -24.51 -13.12
CA GLU A 27 -15.19 -25.58 -13.00
C GLU A 27 -16.13 -25.57 -11.78
N LYS A 28 -17.21 -24.79 -11.91
CA LYS A 28 -18.54 -25.30 -11.53
C LYS A 28 -19.38 -25.46 -12.80
N ARG A 29 -19.69 -26.72 -13.14
CA ARG A 29 -20.60 -27.10 -14.24
C ARG A 29 -21.90 -26.30 -14.14
N PRO A 30 -22.45 -25.76 -15.25
CA PRO A 30 -23.74 -25.11 -15.22
C PRO A 30 -24.83 -26.18 -15.17
N ILE A 31 -25.56 -26.25 -14.06
CA ILE A 31 -26.86 -26.92 -14.01
C ILE A 31 -27.86 -25.86 -14.46
N LEU A 32 -28.39 -26.01 -15.68
CA LEU A 32 -29.48 -25.19 -16.19
C LEU A 32 -30.77 -25.53 -15.44
N PRO A 33 -31.51 -24.56 -14.86
CA PRO A 33 -32.93 -24.69 -14.70
C PRO A 33 -33.63 -24.09 -15.93
N ALA A 34 -34.63 -24.83 -16.43
CA ALA A 34 -35.45 -24.52 -17.58
C ALA A 34 -36.04 -23.11 -17.56
N GLN A 35 -36.25 -22.56 -18.76
CA GLN A 35 -37.03 -21.34 -19.01
C GLN A 35 -38.34 -21.34 -18.22
N ARG A 36 -38.62 -20.21 -17.56
CA ARG A 36 -39.98 -19.77 -17.31
C ARG A 36 -40.11 -18.33 -17.78
N ASP A 37 -40.89 -18.15 -18.85
CA ASP A 37 -41.37 -16.86 -19.30
C ASP A 37 -42.06 -16.12 -18.16
N GLY A 38 -41.71 -14.85 -17.99
CA GLY A 38 -42.26 -14.00 -16.94
C GLY A 38 -41.67 -12.60 -17.00
N SER A 39 -42.31 -11.74 -17.78
CA SER A 39 -42.15 -10.28 -17.75
C SER A 39 -42.12 -9.76 -16.30
N GLY A 40 -41.06 -9.06 -15.90
CA GLY A 40 -41.00 -8.43 -14.58
C GLY A 40 -39.60 -8.00 -14.16
N VAL A 41 -39.28 -6.74 -14.46
CA VAL A 41 -38.17 -5.96 -13.86
C VAL A 41 -36.78 -6.53 -14.14
N ARG A 42 -36.14 -5.98 -15.18
CA ARG A 42 -34.67 -5.99 -15.29
C ARG A 42 -34.13 -5.14 -14.14
N GLY A 43 -34.12 -5.70 -12.94
CA GLY A 43 -33.54 -5.09 -11.76
C GLY A 43 -32.10 -4.77 -12.13
N SER A 44 -31.80 -3.48 -12.26
CA SER A 44 -30.42 -3.02 -12.38
C SER A 44 -29.72 -3.56 -11.15
N THR A 45 -28.98 -4.65 -11.31
CA THR A 45 -28.09 -5.18 -10.28
C THR A 45 -26.94 -4.20 -10.20
N SER A 46 -27.20 -3.02 -9.62
CA SER A 46 -26.20 -2.03 -9.35
C SER A 46 -25.18 -2.73 -8.47
N SER A 47 -24.01 -3.06 -9.03
CA SER A 47 -23.02 -3.85 -8.32
C SER A 47 -22.67 -3.09 -7.05
N ASN A 48 -23.03 -3.62 -5.89
CA ASN A 48 -22.74 -3.02 -4.59
C ASN A 48 -21.26 -3.26 -4.26
N ARG A 49 -20.37 -2.79 -5.13
CA ARG A 49 -18.94 -3.04 -5.11
C ARG A 49 -18.22 -1.77 -4.68
N PHE A 50 -17.25 -1.95 -3.79
CA PHE A 50 -16.29 -0.92 -3.44
C PHE A 50 -15.13 -0.95 -4.44
N LEU A 51 -14.88 0.19 -5.09
CA LEU A 51 -13.78 0.37 -6.03
C LEU A 51 -12.67 1.18 -5.35
N PRO A 52 -11.38 0.90 -5.61
CA PRO A 52 -10.29 1.74 -5.13
C PRO A 52 -10.52 3.19 -5.56
N ALA A 53 -10.44 4.10 -4.60
CA ALA A 53 -10.71 5.53 -4.81
C ALA A 53 -9.49 6.40 -4.53
N GLY A 54 -8.50 5.90 -3.78
CA GLY A 54 -7.24 6.59 -3.57
C GLY A 54 -6.42 6.02 -2.42
N ALA A 55 -5.26 6.63 -2.21
CA ALA A 55 -4.43 6.40 -1.05
C ALA A 55 -3.76 7.71 -0.62
N THR A 56 -3.56 7.87 0.69
CA THR A 56 -2.78 8.96 1.27
C THR A 56 -1.64 8.40 2.11
N GLN A 57 -0.55 9.14 2.20
CA GLN A 57 0.53 8.89 3.15
C GLN A 57 0.86 10.22 3.81
N VAL A 58 0.83 10.25 5.14
CA VAL A 58 1.08 11.46 5.92
C VAL A 58 2.14 11.15 6.97
N VAL A 59 3.15 12.00 7.06
CA VAL A 59 4.10 12.02 8.17
C VAL A 59 3.46 12.86 9.29
N TYR A 60 3.13 12.22 10.40
CA TYR A 60 2.50 12.89 11.54
C TYR A 60 3.53 13.44 12.53
N ASN A 61 4.68 12.77 12.62
CA ASN A 61 5.74 13.17 13.53
C ASN A 61 7.09 12.87 12.90
N THR A 62 8.01 13.80 13.08
CA THR A 62 9.43 13.62 12.83
C THR A 62 10.15 13.96 14.12
N ARG A 63 10.88 13.00 14.68
CA ARG A 63 11.70 13.21 15.87
C ARG A 63 13.17 13.12 15.51
N ASP A 64 13.92 14.17 15.82
CA ASP A 64 15.38 14.11 15.86
C ASP A 64 15.79 13.39 17.14
N GLU A 65 16.38 12.20 17.01
CA GLU A 65 16.85 11.39 18.14
C GLU A 65 18.33 11.68 18.46
N GLY A 66 18.93 12.68 17.80
CA GLY A 66 20.29 13.12 18.06
C GLY A 66 21.33 12.41 17.21
N LEU A 67 22.57 12.46 17.69
CA LEU A 67 23.70 11.80 17.05
C LEU A 67 23.86 10.38 17.59
N GLN A 68 24.09 9.45 16.68
CA GLN A 68 24.45 8.07 16.97
C GLN A 68 25.86 7.79 16.43
N PHE A 69 26.72 7.28 17.31
CA PHE A 69 28.06 6.81 16.97
C PHE A 69 28.01 5.30 16.70
N ALA A 70 27.65 4.94 15.47
CA ALA A 70 27.53 3.54 15.08
C ALA A 70 28.92 2.89 14.89
N GLN A 71 29.06 1.63 15.32
CA GLN A 71 30.31 0.90 15.18
C GLN A 71 30.66 0.72 13.69
N GLY A 72 31.87 1.11 13.31
CA GLY A 72 32.33 1.08 11.92
C GLY A 72 31.94 2.31 11.08
N SER A 73 31.30 3.33 11.68
CA SER A 73 31.13 4.63 11.04
C SER A 73 32.25 5.57 11.47
N GLU A 74 32.94 6.19 10.50
CA GLU A 74 34.00 7.17 10.77
C GLU A 74 33.46 8.51 11.29
N GLN A 75 32.17 8.77 11.11
CA GLN A 75 31.51 10.04 11.44
C GLN A 75 30.22 9.78 12.23
N PRO A 76 29.80 10.72 13.10
CA PRO A 76 28.51 10.60 13.77
C PRO A 76 27.36 10.63 12.75
N LEU A 77 26.34 9.80 12.97
CA LEU A 77 25.13 9.76 12.17
C LEU A 77 24.01 10.49 12.91
N ARG A 78 23.30 11.39 12.23
CA ARG A 78 22.04 11.95 12.72
C ARG A 78 20.95 10.90 12.60
N ARG A 79 20.26 10.61 13.70
CA ARG A 79 19.17 9.64 13.73
C ARG A 79 17.82 10.34 13.76
N LEU A 80 16.98 10.06 12.77
CA LEU A 80 15.62 10.59 12.68
C LEU A 80 14.62 9.44 12.77
N ARG A 81 13.53 9.64 13.52
CA ARG A 81 12.38 8.73 13.56
C ARG A 81 11.14 9.40 12.99
N TYR A 82 10.60 8.81 11.94
CA TYR A 82 9.35 9.21 11.30
C TYR A 82 8.21 8.33 11.77
N GLN A 83 7.06 8.94 12.07
CA GLN A 83 5.80 8.25 12.27
C GLN A 83 4.88 8.62 11.12
N THR A 84 4.46 7.61 10.35
CA THR A 84 3.68 7.78 9.12
C THR A 84 2.39 7.00 9.20
N HIS A 85 1.29 7.53 8.68
CA HIS A 85 0.11 6.71 8.40
C HIS A 85 -0.14 6.66 6.90
N GLN A 86 -0.34 5.45 6.41
CA GLN A 86 -0.83 5.21 5.05
C GLN A 86 -2.31 4.85 5.11
N THR A 87 -3.16 5.58 4.42
CA THR A 87 -4.60 5.29 4.34
C THR A 87 -4.99 4.90 2.94
N TRP A 88 -5.63 3.75 2.78
CA TRP A 88 -6.26 3.31 1.55
C TRP A 88 -7.75 3.58 1.60
N GLN A 89 -8.31 4.05 0.49
CA GLN A 89 -9.73 4.39 0.39
C GLN A 89 -10.38 3.64 -0.76
N TRP A 90 -11.57 3.10 -0.50
CA TRP A 90 -12.48 2.58 -1.51
C TRP A 90 -13.82 3.31 -1.44
N ARG A 91 -14.48 3.44 -2.59
CA ARG A 91 -15.79 4.08 -2.71
C ARG A 91 -16.75 3.20 -3.49
N ASN A 92 -18.00 3.18 -3.07
CA ASN A 92 -19.09 2.66 -3.86
C ASN A 92 -19.72 3.83 -4.64
N PRO A 93 -19.63 3.86 -5.98
CA PRO A 93 -20.15 4.99 -6.78
C PRO A 93 -21.68 5.01 -6.83
N THR A 94 -22.33 3.86 -6.67
CA THR A 94 -23.79 3.72 -6.70
C THR A 94 -24.43 4.27 -5.43
N THR A 95 -23.88 3.91 -4.27
CA THR A 95 -24.48 4.24 -2.97
C THR A 95 -23.81 5.44 -2.29
N GLY A 96 -22.65 5.87 -2.77
CA GLY A 96 -21.84 6.92 -2.14
C GLY A 96 -21.05 6.46 -0.91
N ALA A 97 -21.24 5.22 -0.43
CA ALA A 97 -20.54 4.69 0.73
C ALA A 97 -19.01 4.64 0.52
N SER A 98 -18.25 4.73 1.62
CA SER A 98 -16.78 4.67 1.58
C SER A 98 -16.21 3.75 2.65
N LEU A 99 -15.12 3.06 2.31
CA LEU A 99 -14.28 2.32 3.24
C LEU A 99 -12.89 2.94 3.26
N ARG A 100 -12.29 3.03 4.45
CA ARG A 100 -10.92 3.50 4.64
C ARG A 100 -10.20 2.53 5.57
N VAL A 101 -8.96 2.19 5.22
CA VAL A 101 -8.09 1.37 6.07
C VAL A 101 -6.76 2.10 6.23
N SER A 102 -6.36 2.34 7.48
CA SER A 102 -5.15 3.07 7.82
C SER A 102 -4.14 2.15 8.47
N TYR A 103 -2.89 2.23 8.03
CA TYR A 103 -1.75 1.49 8.53
C TYR A 103 -0.73 2.48 9.10
N PRO A 104 -0.61 2.58 10.44
CA PRO A 104 0.48 3.35 11.05
C PRO A 104 1.80 2.59 10.92
N SER A 105 2.90 3.31 10.71
CA SER A 105 4.25 2.76 10.65
C SER A 105 5.29 3.73 11.21
N GLU A 106 6.36 3.18 11.77
CA GLU A 106 7.53 3.93 12.22
C GLU A 106 8.74 3.58 11.35
N GLU A 107 9.53 4.59 11.00
CA GLU A 107 10.75 4.44 10.20
C GLU A 107 11.90 5.21 10.84
N VAL A 108 13.06 4.57 10.99
CA VAL A 108 14.27 5.21 11.53
C VAL A 108 15.29 5.34 10.41
N VAL A 109 15.78 6.55 10.19
CA VAL A 109 16.77 6.87 9.16
C VAL A 109 18.03 7.41 9.81
N LEU A 110 19.19 7.00 9.29
CA LEU A 110 20.51 7.46 9.71
C LEU A 110 21.12 8.31 8.58
N ILE A 111 21.44 9.56 8.88
CA ILE A 111 21.98 10.54 7.93
C ILE A 111 23.40 10.92 8.36
N PRO A 112 24.44 10.74 7.52
CA PRO A 112 25.79 11.20 7.83
C PRO A 112 25.83 12.71 8.12
N VAL A 113 26.59 13.12 9.13
CA VAL A 113 26.79 14.54 9.45
C VAL A 113 28.20 14.93 9.05
N SER A 114 28.33 15.84 8.08
CA SER A 114 29.59 16.53 7.79
C SER A 114 29.71 17.79 8.66
N GLY A 115 30.91 18.02 9.21
CA GLY A 115 31.29 19.32 9.79
C GLY A 115 31.77 20.27 8.69
N GLN A 116 31.43 21.56 8.82
CA GLN A 116 32.08 22.65 8.06
C GLN A 116 33.34 23.11 8.78
#